data_AF-G5KEM2-F1
#
_entry.id   AF-G5KEM2-F1
#
_cell.length_a   1.000
_cell.length_b   1.000
_cell.length_c   1.000
_cell.angle_alpha   90.00
_cell.angle_beta   90.00
_cell.angle_gamma   90.00
#
_symmetry.space_group_name_H-M   'P 1'
#
loop_
_entity.id
_entity.type
_entity.pdbx_description
1 polymer ?
#
loop_
_entity_poly.entity_id
_entity_poly.type
_entity_poly.pdbx_seq_one_letter_code
_entity_poly.pdbx_strand_id
1 'polypeptide(L)'
;MGEKQMRQHMLKCYPQYFEAVKSGIKNFECRYNDRDFKVGDELLLREYDPKQGYTDRCIVRKITYVLSDFTGLKDGYVILELAKRESSEIERERAFDILKRKNRVLSTKNTELEVDNLAKEFEIRLLKTAFGTIIKGIASKEVAVNLFDLSMQKFKFRLSEVSVDKASSDKVYIKQIKQDFEQIESELERRIRTEQ
;
A
#
# COMPACT_ATOMS: atom_id res chain seq x y z
N MET A 1 20.73 24.72 -6.31
CA MET A 1 20.73 23.25 -6.44
C MET A 1 19.31 22.84 -6.77
N GLY A 2 19.06 22.29 -7.97
CA GLY A 2 17.71 21.81 -8.32
C GLY A 2 17.37 20.57 -7.50
N GLU A 3 16.15 20.49 -6.98
CA GLU A 3 15.63 19.29 -6.33
C GLU A 3 15.69 18.14 -7.34
N LYS A 4 16.44 17.09 -7.00
CA LYS A 4 16.55 15.92 -7.86
C LYS A 4 15.25 15.14 -7.77
N GLN A 5 14.48 15.12 -8.85
CA GLN A 5 13.19 14.42 -8.92
C GLN A 5 13.41 12.89 -8.71
N MET A 6 12.79 12.34 -7.67
CA MET A 6 12.76 10.89 -7.43
C MET A 6 11.85 10.23 -8.47
N ARG A 7 12.32 9.13 -9.10
CA ARG A 7 11.53 8.36 -10.07
C ARG A 7 11.13 7.02 -9.47
N GLN A 8 9.91 6.56 -9.79
CA GLN A 8 9.43 5.23 -9.42
C GLN A 8 9.47 4.31 -10.64
N HIS A 9 10.13 3.15 -10.50
CA HIS A 9 10.35 2.17 -11.55
C HIS A 9 9.52 0.92 -11.29
N MET A 10 8.59 0.61 -12.19
CA MET A 10 7.76 -0.60 -12.09
C MET A 10 8.50 -1.80 -12.68
N LEU A 11 8.74 -2.82 -11.87
CA LEU A 11 9.54 -3.99 -12.26
C LEU A 11 8.85 -5.29 -11.86
N LYS A 12 8.97 -6.32 -12.71
CA LYS A 12 8.60 -7.69 -12.35
C LYS A 12 9.59 -8.26 -11.33
N CYS A 13 9.08 -9.03 -10.37
CA CYS A 13 9.86 -9.79 -9.41
C CYS A 13 9.29 -11.21 -9.32
N TYR A 14 10.12 -12.24 -9.46
CA TYR A 14 9.63 -13.63 -9.38
C TYR A 14 9.38 -14.04 -7.93
N PRO A 15 8.47 -15.00 -7.68
CA PRO A 15 7.94 -15.24 -6.33
C PRO A 15 9.01 -15.49 -5.27
N GLN A 16 10.02 -16.31 -5.60
CA GLN A 16 11.14 -16.60 -4.70
C GLN A 16 11.95 -15.35 -4.28
N TYR A 17 12.14 -14.39 -5.20
CA TYR A 17 12.86 -13.15 -4.91
C TYR A 17 11.95 -12.14 -4.23
N PHE A 18 10.66 -12.12 -4.61
CA PHE A 18 9.66 -11.27 -3.99
C PHE A 18 9.54 -11.57 -2.50
N GLU A 19 9.43 -12.84 -2.10
CA GLU A 19 9.40 -13.24 -0.69
C GLU A 19 10.70 -12.91 0.06
N ALA A 20 11.86 -13.06 -0.58
CA ALA A 20 13.14 -12.70 0.02
C ALA A 20 13.25 -11.18 0.27
N VAL A 21 12.76 -10.35 -0.66
CA VAL A 21 12.70 -8.88 -0.48
C VAL A 21 11.66 -8.50 0.57
N LYS A 22 10.49 -9.14 0.54
CA LYS A 22 9.40 -8.93 1.49
C LYS A 22 9.81 -9.21 2.92
N SER A 23 10.47 -10.34 3.16
CA SER A 23 10.98 -10.74 4.48
C SER A 23 12.15 -9.88 4.95
N GLY A 24 12.79 -9.13 4.05
CA GLY A 24 13.98 -8.34 4.36
C GLY A 24 15.29 -9.15 4.36
N ILE A 25 15.23 -10.45 4.03
CA ILE A 25 16.42 -11.30 3.86
C ILE A 25 17.27 -10.80 2.68
N LYS A 26 16.61 -10.32 1.62
CA LYS A 26 17.23 -9.75 0.44
C LYS A 26 16.98 -8.25 0.38
N ASN A 27 18.00 -7.47 0.66
CA ASN A 27 17.98 -6.00 0.62
C ASN A 27 18.64 -5.43 -0.64
N PHE A 28 18.66 -6.16 -1.75
CA PHE A 28 19.25 -5.69 -2.99
C PHE A 28 18.53 -6.25 -4.23
N GLU A 29 18.66 -5.60 -5.37
CA GLU A 29 18.25 -6.06 -6.70
C GLU A 29 19.45 -6.09 -7.66
N CYS A 30 19.48 -7.01 -8.61
CA CYS A 30 20.46 -7.00 -9.70
C CYS A 30 19.71 -6.77 -11.02
N ARG A 31 20.08 -5.72 -11.76
CA ARG A 31 19.35 -5.28 -12.95
C ARG A 31 20.29 -4.80 -14.03
N TYR A 32 19.91 -5.01 -15.29
CA TYR A 32 20.49 -4.25 -16.39
C TYR A 32 20.05 -2.78 -16.26
N ASN A 33 20.98 -1.84 -16.39
CA ASN A 33 20.73 -0.42 -16.14
C ASN A 33 20.22 0.33 -17.38
N ASP A 34 19.11 -0.14 -17.96
CA ASP A 34 18.38 0.47 -19.08
C ASP A 34 17.50 1.68 -18.68
N ARG A 35 17.37 1.95 -17.37
CA ARG A 35 16.50 2.98 -16.81
C ARG A 35 17.25 4.11 -16.11
N ASP A 36 18.58 4.05 -16.13
CA ASP A 36 19.46 4.99 -15.42
C ASP A 36 19.10 5.08 -13.92
N PHE A 37 19.03 3.93 -13.23
CA PHE A 37 18.65 3.86 -11.82
C PHE A 37 19.55 4.72 -10.94
N LYS A 38 18.97 5.51 -10.04
CA LYS A 38 19.72 6.37 -9.11
C LYS A 38 19.36 6.11 -7.65
N VAL A 39 20.31 6.40 -6.77
CA VAL A 39 20.04 6.60 -5.35
C VAL A 39 18.93 7.65 -5.20
N GLY A 40 17.92 7.33 -4.39
CA GLY A 40 16.72 8.14 -4.21
C GLY A 40 15.49 7.62 -4.96
N ASP A 41 15.67 6.90 -6.07
CA ASP A 41 14.55 6.32 -6.81
C ASP A 41 13.84 5.22 -6.01
N GLU A 42 12.62 4.88 -6.43
CA GLU A 42 11.85 3.78 -5.88
C GLU A 42 11.67 2.65 -6.90
N LEU A 43 11.67 1.41 -6.41
CA LEU A 43 11.28 0.23 -7.16
C LEU A 43 9.89 -0.22 -6.69
N LEU A 44 8.91 -0.21 -7.59
CA LEU A 44 7.65 -0.93 -7.40
C LEU A 44 7.83 -2.34 -7.95
N LEU A 45 8.19 -3.26 -7.07
CA LEU A 45 8.35 -4.68 -7.39
C LEU A 45 6.98 -5.35 -7.40
N ARG A 46 6.53 -5.77 -8.58
CA ARG A 46 5.28 -6.51 -8.78
C ARG A 46 5.59 -7.98 -8.90
N GLU A 47 4.98 -8.81 -8.06
CA GLU A 47 5.16 -10.23 -8.19
C GLU A 47 4.59 -10.74 -9.51
N TYR A 48 5.40 -11.52 -10.23
CA TYR A 48 5.04 -12.16 -11.47
C TYR A 48 5.40 -13.64 -11.40
N ASP A 49 4.40 -14.51 -11.37
CA ASP A 49 4.56 -15.95 -11.51
C ASP A 49 4.61 -16.31 -13.01
N PRO A 50 5.62 -17.04 -13.50
CA PRO A 50 5.71 -17.40 -14.92
C PRO A 50 4.54 -18.23 -15.46
N LYS A 51 3.81 -18.95 -14.61
CA LYS A 51 2.66 -19.78 -14.97
C LYS A 51 1.33 -19.03 -14.82
N GLN A 52 1.20 -18.19 -13.80
CA GLN A 52 -0.07 -17.53 -13.43
C GLN A 52 -0.14 -16.05 -13.82
N GLY A 53 0.99 -15.44 -14.18
CA GLY A 53 1.08 -14.00 -14.45
C GLY A 53 1.24 -13.17 -13.17
N TYR A 54 0.72 -11.94 -13.17
CA TYR A 54 0.77 -11.08 -11.98
C TYR A 54 -0.20 -11.58 -10.90
N THR A 55 0.25 -11.62 -9.65
CA THR A 55 -0.52 -12.12 -8.48
C THR A 55 -1.14 -11.01 -7.63
N ASP A 56 -1.18 -9.79 -8.17
CA ASP A 56 -1.55 -8.52 -7.50
C ASP A 56 -0.68 -8.10 -6.31
N ARG A 57 0.29 -8.93 -5.89
CA ARG A 57 1.23 -8.58 -4.83
C ARG A 57 2.26 -7.58 -5.34
N CYS A 58 2.50 -6.53 -4.56
CA CYS A 58 3.53 -5.55 -4.84
C CYS A 58 4.22 -5.05 -3.56
N ILE A 59 5.46 -4.61 -3.70
CA ILE A 59 6.26 -4.00 -2.64
C ILE A 59 7.01 -2.81 -3.23
N VAL A 60 7.05 -1.71 -2.48
CA VAL A 60 7.85 -0.53 -2.82
C VAL A 60 9.12 -0.52 -1.97
N ARG A 61 10.27 -0.29 -2.61
CA ARG A 61 11.55 -0.08 -1.92
C ARG A 61 12.34 1.06 -2.56
N LYS A 62 12.92 1.91 -1.71
CA LYS A 62 13.82 2.99 -2.14
C LYS A 62 15.22 2.44 -2.41
N ILE A 63 15.89 2.95 -3.44
CA ILE A 63 17.29 2.67 -3.73
C ILE A 63 18.17 3.53 -2.83
N THR A 64 19.00 2.89 -1.99
CA THR A 64 19.94 3.57 -1.08
C THR A 64 21.37 3.59 -1.60
N TYR A 65 21.73 2.63 -2.45
CA TYR A 65 23.05 2.55 -3.07
C TYR A 65 22.97 1.90 -4.46
N VAL A 66 23.88 2.26 -5.35
CA VAL A 66 24.02 1.66 -6.68
C VAL A 66 25.48 1.26 -6.88
N LEU A 67 25.73 -0.05 -7.02
CA LEU A 67 27.02 -0.58 -7.44
C LEU A 67 27.00 -0.79 -8.96
N SER A 68 27.86 -0.07 -9.67
CA SER A 68 28.16 -0.24 -11.09
C SER A 68 29.65 -0.56 -11.28
N ASP A 69 30.03 -0.99 -12.50
CA ASP A 69 31.43 -1.08 -12.94
C ASP A 69 32.33 -1.92 -12.01
N PHE A 70 31.77 -3.00 -11.47
CA PHE A 70 32.47 -3.92 -10.58
C PHE A 70 32.89 -5.18 -11.35
N THR A 71 34.11 -5.69 -11.13
CA THR A 71 34.66 -6.85 -11.87
C THR A 71 33.80 -8.11 -11.80
N GLY A 72 33.02 -8.30 -10.73
CA GLY A 72 32.07 -9.42 -10.59
C GLY A 72 30.70 -9.18 -11.24
N LEU A 73 30.46 -8.02 -11.85
CA LEU A 73 29.23 -7.69 -12.55
C LEU A 73 29.41 -7.79 -14.06
N LYS A 74 28.38 -8.32 -14.73
CA LYS A 74 28.31 -8.29 -16.19
C LYS A 74 28.14 -6.85 -16.68
N ASP A 75 28.75 -6.51 -17.80
CA ASP A 75 28.64 -5.19 -18.43
C ASP A 75 27.18 -4.69 -18.52
N GLY A 76 26.97 -3.44 -18.07
CA GLY A 76 25.67 -2.78 -18.03
C GLY A 76 24.74 -3.24 -16.90
N TYR A 77 25.12 -4.22 -16.07
CA TYR A 77 24.37 -4.57 -14.86
C TYR A 77 24.80 -3.75 -13.65
N VAL A 78 23.84 -3.50 -12.77
CA VAL A 78 24.01 -2.82 -11.48
C VAL A 78 23.40 -3.64 -10.36
N ILE A 79 23.98 -3.52 -9.17
CA ILE A 79 23.33 -3.94 -7.92
C ILE A 79 22.75 -2.70 -7.25
N LEU A 80 21.45 -2.75 -6.95
CA LEU A 80 20.69 -1.71 -6.29
C LEU A 80 20.48 -2.13 -4.84
N GLU A 81 21.09 -1.46 -3.88
CA GLU A 81 20.73 -1.66 -2.48
C GLU A 81 19.36 -1.04 -2.21
N LEU A 82 18.51 -1.80 -1.52
CA LEU A 82 17.17 -1.42 -1.15
C LEU A 82 17.13 -1.01 0.32
N ALA A 83 16.38 0.05 0.62
CA ALA A 83 16.11 0.46 1.98
C ALA A 83 15.58 -0.71 2.81
N LYS A 84 16.07 -0.81 4.05
CA LYS A 84 15.64 -1.86 4.98
C LYS A 84 14.15 -1.74 5.24
N ARG A 85 13.55 -2.88 5.53
CA ARG A 85 12.18 -2.96 6.00
C ARG A 85 12.10 -2.30 7.38
N GLU A 86 11.28 -1.26 7.50
CA GLU A 86 11.13 -0.52 8.76
C GLU A 86 10.35 -1.34 9.79
N SER A 87 10.66 -1.15 11.08
CA SER A 87 9.96 -1.81 12.19
C SER A 87 8.46 -1.55 12.15
N SER A 88 8.06 -0.33 11.76
CA SER A 88 6.66 0.05 11.62
C SER A 88 5.93 -0.72 10.50
N GLU A 89 6.60 -1.06 9.40
CA GLU A 89 6.07 -1.92 8.33
C GLU A 89 5.88 -3.36 8.84
N ILE A 90 6.82 -3.85 9.66
CA ILE A 90 6.73 -5.16 10.32
C ILE A 90 5.56 -5.21 11.29
N GLU A 91 5.42 -4.21 12.15
CA GLU A 91 4.33 -4.11 13.12
C GLU A 91 2.97 -4.00 12.43
N ARG A 92 2.86 -3.19 11.36
CA ARG A 92 1.64 -3.10 10.54
C ARG A 92 1.27 -4.43 9.89
N GLU A 93 2.22 -5.15 9.30
CA GLU A 93 1.94 -6.45 8.69
C GLU A 93 1.56 -7.50 9.75
N ARG A 94 2.24 -7.52 10.90
CA ARG A 94 1.89 -8.39 12.03
C ARG A 94 0.49 -8.10 12.56
N ALA A 95 0.15 -6.82 12.75
CA ALA A 95 -1.19 -6.40 13.16
C ALA A 95 -2.24 -6.85 12.13
N PHE A 96 -1.95 -6.69 10.84
CA PHE A 96 -2.84 -7.12 9.76
C PHE A 96 -3.03 -8.66 9.70
N ASP A 97 -1.96 -9.42 9.91
CA ASP A 97 -2.02 -10.88 9.99
C ASP A 97 -2.78 -11.37 11.23
N ILE A 98 -2.62 -10.69 12.37
CA ILE A 98 -3.41 -10.96 13.58
C ILE A 98 -4.88 -10.69 13.31
N LEU A 99 -5.21 -9.56 12.67
CA LEU A 99 -6.59 -9.23 12.28
C LEU A 99 -7.16 -10.28 11.30
N LYS A 100 -6.40 -10.69 10.28
CA LYS A 100 -6.80 -11.76 9.35
C LYS A 100 -7.03 -13.11 10.04
N ARG A 101 -6.17 -13.49 10.98
CA ARG A 101 -6.28 -14.77 11.71
C ARG A 101 -7.44 -14.74 12.70
N LYS A 102 -7.65 -13.63 13.40
CA LYS A 102 -8.84 -13.43 14.24
C LYS A 102 -10.11 -13.57 13.40
N ASN A 103 -10.15 -12.97 12.20
CA ASN A 103 -11.29 -13.10 11.29
C ASN A 103 -11.46 -14.53 10.71
N ARG A 104 -10.39 -15.32 10.59
CA ARG A 104 -10.47 -16.72 10.11
C ARG A 104 -11.05 -17.69 11.17
N VAL A 105 -11.05 -17.33 12.46
CA VAL A 105 -11.64 -18.14 13.53
C VAL A 105 -13.14 -17.84 13.71
N LEU A 106 -13.70 -16.89 12.95
CA LEU A 106 -15.08 -16.42 13.09
C LEU A 106 -16.02 -16.86 11.96
N SER A 107 -15.74 -18.00 11.32
CA SER A 107 -16.64 -18.59 10.30
C SER A 107 -17.94 -19.20 10.88
N THR A 108 -18.55 -18.58 11.88
CA THR A 108 -19.95 -18.82 12.28
C THR A 108 -20.66 -17.51 12.66
N LYS A 109 -21.05 -16.71 11.66
CA LYS A 109 -22.41 -16.14 11.41
C LYS A 109 -22.34 -14.87 10.53
N ASN A 110 -23.30 -14.72 9.61
CA ASN A 110 -23.45 -13.75 8.50
C ASN A 110 -22.94 -12.29 8.64
N THR A 111 -22.68 -11.78 9.85
CA THR A 111 -22.36 -10.38 10.14
C THR A 111 -20.95 -9.95 9.70
N GLU A 112 -19.99 -10.88 9.66
CA GLU A 112 -18.60 -10.58 9.28
C GLU A 112 -18.44 -10.34 7.77
N LEU A 113 -19.20 -11.06 6.95
CA LEU A 113 -19.26 -10.86 5.50
C LEU A 113 -19.82 -9.45 5.16
N GLU A 114 -20.75 -8.94 5.97
CA GLU A 114 -21.31 -7.60 5.79
C GLU A 114 -20.28 -6.50 6.08
N VAL A 115 -19.44 -6.66 7.11
CA VAL A 115 -18.38 -5.71 7.45
C VAL A 115 -17.29 -5.69 6.38
N ASP A 116 -16.87 -6.85 5.90
CA ASP A 116 -15.87 -6.95 4.82
C ASP A 116 -16.39 -6.36 3.50
N ASN A 117 -17.66 -6.59 3.16
CA ASN A 117 -18.27 -5.98 1.98
C ASN A 117 -18.40 -4.46 2.14
N LEU A 118 -18.79 -3.98 3.31
CA LEU A 118 -18.89 -2.55 3.61
C LEU A 118 -17.51 -1.86 3.53
N ALA A 119 -16.45 -2.54 4.00
CA ALA A 119 -15.09 -2.02 3.92
C ALA A 119 -14.60 -1.90 2.46
N LYS A 120 -14.88 -2.90 1.62
CA LYS A 120 -14.58 -2.86 0.18
C LYS A 120 -15.35 -1.77 -0.54
N GLU A 121 -16.65 -1.63 -0.26
CA GLU A 121 -17.47 -0.56 -0.83
C GLU A 121 -16.91 0.82 -0.48
N PHE A 122 -16.46 1.00 0.76
CA PHE A 122 -15.90 2.27 1.22
C PHE A 122 -14.56 2.61 0.58
N GLU A 123 -13.66 1.63 0.45
CA GLU A 123 -12.38 1.82 -0.25
C GLU A 123 -12.59 2.27 -1.71
N ILE A 124 -13.54 1.63 -2.41
CA ILE A 124 -13.93 2.02 -3.76
C ILE A 124 -14.50 3.46 -3.78
N ARG A 125 -15.29 3.83 -2.77
CA ARG A 125 -15.90 5.16 -2.67
C ARG A 125 -14.86 6.25 -2.45
N LEU A 126 -13.94 6.06 -1.50
CA LEU A 126 -12.82 6.98 -1.26
C LEU A 126 -11.93 7.14 -2.50
N LEU A 127 -11.64 6.05 -3.20
CA LEU A 127 -10.90 6.09 -4.46
C LEU A 127 -11.63 6.94 -5.51
N LYS A 128 -12.94 6.75 -5.70
CA LYS A 128 -13.75 7.55 -6.64
C LYS A 128 -13.75 9.03 -6.28
N THR A 129 -13.84 9.36 -4.99
CA THR A 129 -13.83 10.75 -4.50
C THR A 129 -12.49 11.40 -4.76
N ALA A 130 -11.38 10.75 -4.40
CA ALA A 130 -10.03 11.27 -4.65
C ALA A 130 -9.75 11.41 -6.17
N PHE A 131 -9.98 10.37 -6.97
CA PHE A 131 -9.73 10.42 -8.42
C PHE A 131 -10.67 11.39 -9.16
N GLY A 132 -11.93 11.50 -8.74
CA GLY A 132 -12.87 12.45 -9.31
C GLY A 132 -12.41 13.89 -9.18
N THR A 133 -11.68 14.23 -8.10
CA THR A 133 -11.14 15.58 -7.90
C THR A 133 -9.97 15.89 -8.80
N ILE A 134 -9.14 14.88 -9.13
CA ILE A 134 -8.06 14.99 -10.13
C ILE A 134 -8.66 15.25 -11.51
N ILE A 135 -9.66 14.46 -11.93
CA ILE A 135 -10.30 14.60 -13.25
C ILE A 135 -10.95 15.97 -13.42
N LYS A 136 -11.55 16.51 -12.35
CA LYS A 136 -12.16 17.85 -12.34
C LYS A 136 -11.15 18.99 -12.21
N GLY A 137 -9.85 18.70 -12.10
CA GLY A 137 -8.80 19.70 -11.90
C GLY A 137 -8.87 20.42 -10.55
N ILE A 138 -9.53 19.82 -9.54
CA ILE A 138 -9.76 20.42 -8.22
C ILE A 138 -8.52 20.25 -7.32
N ALA A 139 -7.81 19.13 -7.45
CA ALA A 139 -6.60 18.83 -6.69
C ALA A 139 -5.52 18.20 -7.57
N SER A 140 -4.26 18.43 -7.19
CA SER A 140 -3.12 17.74 -7.82
C SER A 140 -3.16 16.25 -7.49
N LYS A 141 -2.50 15.43 -8.32
CA LYS A 141 -2.38 13.99 -8.09
C LYS A 141 -1.75 13.69 -6.73
N GLU A 142 -0.75 14.46 -6.33
CA GLU A 142 -0.01 14.28 -5.08
C GLU A 142 -0.89 14.56 -3.86
N VAL A 143 -1.63 15.68 -3.86
CA VAL A 143 -2.57 16.04 -2.78
C VAL A 143 -3.67 14.99 -2.65
N ALA A 144 -4.27 14.57 -3.77
CA ALA A 144 -5.34 13.58 -3.77
C ALA A 144 -4.89 12.21 -3.24
N VAL A 145 -3.69 11.75 -3.59
CA VAL A 145 -3.14 10.46 -3.11
C VAL A 145 -2.79 10.53 -1.63
N ASN A 146 -2.14 11.60 -1.16
CA ASN A 146 -1.78 11.76 0.26
C ASN A 146 -3.03 11.80 1.16
N LEU A 147 -4.06 12.55 0.75
CA LEU A 147 -5.31 12.64 1.51
C LEU A 147 -6.10 11.33 1.48
N PHE A 148 -6.07 10.60 0.36
CA PHE A 148 -6.62 9.25 0.29
C PHE A 148 -5.91 8.31 1.29
N ASP A 149 -4.59 8.27 1.31
CA ASP A 149 -3.81 7.40 2.20
C ASP A 149 -4.05 7.73 3.69
N LEU A 150 -4.13 9.02 4.04
CA LEU A 150 -4.50 9.47 5.39
C LEU A 150 -5.91 9.02 5.77
N SER A 151 -6.85 9.13 4.85
CA SER A 151 -8.25 8.71 5.06
C SER A 151 -8.34 7.19 5.24
N MET A 152 -7.57 6.43 4.46
CA MET A 152 -7.48 4.96 4.59
C MET A 152 -6.80 4.52 5.88
N GLN A 153 -5.80 5.25 6.38
CA GLN A 153 -5.18 4.99 7.67
C GLN A 153 -6.17 5.21 8.82
N LYS A 154 -6.91 6.34 8.81
CA LYS A 154 -7.98 6.60 9.77
C LYS A 154 -9.04 5.51 9.74
N PHE A 155 -9.47 5.13 8.54
CA PHE A 155 -10.46 4.07 8.35
C PHE A 155 -9.99 2.72 8.93
N LYS A 156 -8.77 2.28 8.60
CA LYS A 156 -8.19 1.04 9.13
C LYS A 156 -8.03 1.09 10.65
N PHE A 157 -7.67 2.24 11.21
CA PHE A 157 -7.61 2.45 12.65
C PHE A 157 -9.00 2.27 13.29
N ARG A 158 -10.04 2.91 12.75
CA ARG A 158 -11.42 2.76 13.23
C ARG A 158 -11.91 1.33 13.17
N LEU A 159 -11.66 0.62 12.07
CA LEU A 159 -11.99 -0.80 11.97
C LEU A 159 -11.26 -1.65 13.02
N SER A 160 -10.04 -1.28 13.40
CA SER A 160 -9.28 -2.00 14.43
C SER A 160 -9.79 -1.74 15.85
N GLU A 161 -10.48 -0.63 16.10
CA GLU A 161 -11.16 -0.34 17.38
C GLU A 161 -12.45 -1.16 17.56
N VAL A 162 -12.93 -1.80 16.48
CA VAL A 162 -14.11 -2.66 16.50
C VAL A 162 -13.76 -4.02 17.10
N SER A 163 -14.15 -4.26 18.35
CA SER A 163 -14.09 -5.61 18.93
C SER A 163 -15.08 -6.52 18.22
N VAL A 164 -14.62 -7.65 17.67
CA VAL A 164 -15.47 -8.61 16.95
C VAL A 164 -16.63 -9.13 17.83
N ASP A 165 -16.44 -9.21 19.14
CA ASP A 165 -17.47 -9.62 20.11
C ASP A 165 -18.66 -8.63 20.22
N LYS A 166 -18.51 -7.37 19.77
CA LYS A 166 -19.60 -6.37 19.72
C LYS A 166 -20.30 -6.30 18.36
N ALA A 167 -19.60 -6.63 17.28
CA ALA A 167 -20.15 -6.57 15.92
C ALA A 167 -21.12 -7.73 15.61
N SER A 168 -21.06 -8.81 16.37
CA SER A 168 -21.83 -10.04 16.14
C SER A 168 -23.30 -9.98 16.59
N SER A 169 -23.74 -8.93 17.31
CA SER A 169 -25.08 -8.89 17.93
C SER A 169 -25.96 -7.67 17.63
N ASP A 170 -25.49 -6.61 16.94
CA ASP A 170 -26.25 -5.36 16.93
C ASP A 170 -26.16 -4.49 15.66
N LYS A 171 -27.32 -4.20 15.05
CA LYS A 171 -27.49 -3.27 13.90
C LYS A 171 -27.00 -1.85 14.21
N VAL A 172 -26.94 -1.50 15.48
CA VAL A 172 -26.42 -0.21 15.98
C VAL A 172 -24.94 -0.05 15.59
N TYR A 173 -24.17 -1.14 15.58
CA TYR A 173 -22.73 -1.08 15.35
C TYR A 173 -22.38 -0.84 13.87
N ILE A 174 -23.07 -1.53 12.96
CA ILE A 174 -22.96 -1.27 11.51
C ILE A 174 -23.38 0.15 11.16
N LYS A 175 -24.39 0.70 11.85
CA LYS A 175 -24.81 2.10 11.68
C LYS A 175 -23.71 3.08 12.10
N GLN A 176 -23.01 2.81 13.21
CA GLN A 176 -21.90 3.64 13.66
C GLN A 176 -20.72 3.59 12.68
N ILE A 177 -20.36 2.40 12.19
CA ILE A 177 -19.31 2.24 11.17
C ILE A 177 -19.66 3.06 9.91
N LYS A 178 -20.91 2.99 9.43
CA LYS A 178 -21.37 3.81 8.30
C LYS A 178 -21.28 5.32 8.56
N GLN A 179 -21.60 5.77 9.77
CA GLN A 179 -21.46 7.18 10.14
C GLN A 179 -19.99 7.63 10.18
N ASP A 180 -19.11 6.82 10.74
CA ASP A 180 -17.67 7.09 10.74
C ASP A 180 -17.13 7.18 9.30
N PHE A 181 -17.66 6.36 8.39
CA PHE A 181 -17.28 6.38 6.97
C PHE A 181 -17.70 7.68 6.28
N GLU A 182 -18.94 8.10 6.51
CA GLU A 182 -19.45 9.39 6.00
C GLU A 182 -18.63 10.57 6.53
N GLN A 183 -18.20 10.53 7.79
CA GLN A 183 -17.34 11.56 8.37
C GLN A 183 -15.95 11.60 7.74
N ILE A 184 -15.31 10.43 7.56
CA ILE A 184 -13.98 10.33 6.93
C ILE A 184 -14.03 10.85 5.49
N GLU A 185 -15.06 10.48 4.73
CA GLU A 185 -15.23 10.95 3.36
C GLU A 185 -15.52 12.46 3.29
N SER A 186 -16.40 12.96 4.16
CA SER A 186 -16.68 14.40 4.25
C SER A 186 -15.43 15.20 4.60
N GLU A 187 -14.58 14.65 5.49
CA GLU A 187 -13.31 15.26 5.84
C GLU A 187 -12.34 15.26 4.64
N LEU A 188 -12.27 14.16 3.89
CA LEU A 188 -11.47 14.06 2.65
C LEU A 188 -11.90 15.14 1.66
N GLU A 189 -13.19 15.25 1.35
CA GLU A 189 -13.68 16.26 0.41
C GLU A 189 -13.40 17.70 0.89
N ARG A 190 -13.55 17.95 2.19
CA ARG A 190 -13.27 19.28 2.77
C ARG A 190 -11.78 19.62 2.68
N ARG A 191 -10.89 18.67 2.97
CA ARG A 191 -9.43 18.87 2.88
C ARG A 191 -8.99 19.09 1.44
N ILE A 192 -9.52 18.32 0.50
CA ILE A 192 -9.27 18.51 -0.94
C ILE A 192 -9.64 19.93 -1.39
N ARG A 193 -10.73 20.50 -0.85
CA ARG A 193 -11.16 21.87 -1.17
C ARG A 193 -10.34 22.97 -0.49
N THR A 194 -9.59 22.66 0.57
CA THR A 194 -8.89 23.67 1.41
C THR A 194 -7.38 23.62 1.28
N GLU A 195 -6.78 22.51 0.84
CA GLU A 195 -5.34 22.37 0.59
C GLU A 195 -4.96 22.80 -0.84
N GLN A 196 -5.59 23.86 -1.37
CA GLN A 196 -5.27 24.49 -2.65
C GLN A 196 -4.15 25.53 -2.52
#